data_AF-A0AAV9EXL2-F1
#
_entry.id   AF-A0AAV9EXL2-F1
#
_cell.length_a   1.000
_cell.length_b   1.000
_cell.length_c   1.000
_cell.angle_alpha   90.00
_cell.angle_beta   90.00
_cell.angle_gamma   90.00
#
_symmetry.space_group_name_H-M   'P 1'
#
loop_
_entity.id
_entity.type
_entity.pdbx_description
1 polymer ?
#
loop_
_entity_poly.entity_id
_entity_poly.type
_entity_poly.pdbx_seq_one_letter_code
_entity_poly.pdbx_strand_id
1 'polypeptide(L)'
;MPSLLSICFTALLFLQINGHYSSTHDALNGDQRLHVSSVGSFKIALFADLHYGENAWTDWGPVQDVNSDRVMSTDLDIEKPDFVVYLGDVITANNLPIQNASLYWDKATSPTRERGLPFSTVFGNHDDAPFEWPSDWFSPSGLPEIRCPPDILRRDGGCVFRGTIRTQLMVGEINRDPLSRSRAGPSGLWPSVSNYVLRVESMGRRAGSVVAFLYFLDSGGGTYPR
;
A
#
# COMPACT_ATOMS: atom_id res chain seq x y z
N MET A 1 -11.74 5.68 -31.69
CA MET A 1 -10.62 5.83 -30.75
C MET A 1 -10.54 4.51 -29.99
N PRO A 2 -9.49 3.70 -30.15
CA PRO A 2 -9.47 2.36 -29.56
C PRO A 2 -9.36 2.48 -28.04
N SER A 3 -10.34 1.90 -27.35
CA SER A 3 -10.33 1.67 -25.92
C SER A 3 -9.19 0.71 -25.59
N LEU A 4 -8.14 1.20 -24.95
CA LEU A 4 -7.14 0.37 -24.30
C LEU A 4 -7.86 -0.38 -23.18
N LEU A 5 -8.09 -1.67 -23.44
CA LEU A 5 -8.57 -2.62 -22.45
C LEU A 5 -7.43 -2.77 -21.44
N SER A 6 -7.48 -2.03 -20.33
CA SER A 6 -6.59 -2.27 -19.19
C SER A 6 -7.04 -3.59 -18.57
N ILE A 7 -6.45 -4.68 -19.04
CA ILE A 7 -6.57 -5.99 -18.40
C ILE A 7 -5.72 -5.84 -17.14
N CYS A 8 -6.39 -5.69 -16.00
CA CYS A 8 -5.81 -5.77 -14.67
C CYS A 8 -5.17 -7.15 -14.51
N PHE A 9 -3.91 -7.29 -14.92
CA PHE A 9 -3.10 -8.46 -14.65
C PHE A 9 -2.59 -8.31 -13.23
N THR A 10 -3.40 -8.75 -12.26
CA THR A 10 -2.89 -9.05 -10.92
C THR A 10 -1.92 -10.23 -11.09
N ALA A 11 -0.63 -9.94 -11.21
CA ALA A 11 0.40 -10.95 -11.26
C ALA A 11 0.64 -11.47 -9.83
N LEU A 12 -0.08 -12.52 -9.44
CA LEU A 12 0.21 -13.24 -8.20
C LEU A 12 1.48 -14.07 -8.39
N LEU A 13 2.56 -13.66 -7.73
CA LEU A 13 3.78 -14.45 -7.60
C LEU A 13 3.89 -14.98 -6.16
N PHE A 14 3.80 -16.30 -6.00
CA PHE A 14 4.04 -16.97 -4.72
C PHE A 14 5.52 -17.34 -4.60
N LEU A 15 6.24 -16.73 -3.66
CA LEU A 15 7.60 -17.11 -3.32
C LEU A 15 7.58 -18.04 -2.09
N GLN A 16 7.92 -19.33 -2.29
CA GLN A 16 8.15 -20.26 -1.18
C GLN A 16 9.65 -20.34 -0.86
N ILE A 17 10.00 -20.09 0.41
CA ILE A 17 11.39 -20.18 0.88
C ILE A 17 11.54 -21.44 1.74
N ASN A 18 12.41 -22.36 1.31
CA ASN A 18 12.87 -23.52 2.10
C ASN A 18 14.34 -23.30 2.47
N GLY A 19 14.70 -23.22 3.75
CA GLY A 19 16.08 -22.93 4.15
C GLY A 19 16.47 -23.36 5.57
N HIS A 20 17.64 -24.02 5.66
CA HIS A 20 18.35 -24.37 6.89
C HIS A 20 19.74 -23.68 6.83
N TYR A 21 20.02 -22.66 7.66
CA TYR A 21 21.37 -22.07 7.78
C TYR A 21 21.55 -21.22 9.07
N SER A 22 22.77 -20.72 9.35
CA SER A 22 23.23 -20.19 10.65
C SER A 22 23.94 -18.81 10.57
N SER A 23 23.79 -18.01 11.66
CA SER A 23 24.59 -16.82 12.10
C SER A 23 24.31 -15.48 11.37
N THR A 24 24.29 -14.24 11.92
CA THR A 24 24.43 -13.60 13.26
C THR A 24 23.97 -12.12 13.17
N HIS A 25 23.43 -11.57 14.28
CA HIS A 25 23.37 -10.16 14.75
C HIS A 25 22.70 -9.01 13.94
N ASP A 26 21.65 -8.39 14.53
CA ASP A 26 21.63 -7.02 15.11
C ASP A 26 20.21 -6.43 15.13
N ALA A 27 19.69 -6.11 16.32
CA ALA A 27 18.33 -5.67 16.55
C ALA A 27 18.23 -4.14 16.62
N LEU A 28 17.27 -3.54 15.89
CA LEU A 28 16.86 -2.14 16.05
C LEU A 28 15.33 -2.04 16.09
N ASN A 29 14.83 -1.82 17.32
CA ASN A 29 13.56 -1.24 17.80
C ASN A 29 12.23 -1.52 17.06
N GLY A 30 11.27 -2.02 17.84
CA GLY A 30 9.93 -2.45 17.44
C GLY A 30 9.98 -3.88 16.89
N ASP A 31 9.25 -4.84 17.47
CA ASP A 31 9.31 -6.24 17.02
C ASP A 31 8.58 -6.40 15.67
N GLN A 32 9.24 -5.96 14.61
CA GLN A 32 8.78 -5.98 13.21
C GLN A 32 9.29 -7.22 12.45
N ARG A 33 9.68 -8.26 13.19
CA ARG A 33 10.15 -9.52 12.64
C ARG A 33 8.96 -10.32 12.12
N LEU A 34 9.17 -10.95 10.98
CA LEU A 34 8.27 -12.00 10.50
C LEU A 34 8.77 -13.33 11.03
N HIS A 35 7.86 -14.20 11.42
CA HIS A 35 8.21 -15.44 12.08
C HIS A 35 7.73 -16.64 11.28
N VAL A 36 8.66 -17.51 10.89
CA VAL A 36 8.34 -18.79 10.28
C VAL A 36 8.09 -19.81 11.38
N SER A 37 6.89 -20.40 11.37
CA SER A 37 6.57 -21.57 12.19
C SER A 37 7.57 -22.70 11.94
N SER A 38 7.82 -23.52 12.96
CA SER A 38 8.65 -24.72 12.81
C SER A 38 8.02 -25.82 11.92
N VAL A 39 6.76 -25.61 11.53
CA VAL A 39 5.96 -26.53 10.72
C VAL A 39 5.28 -25.73 9.61
N GLY A 40 5.53 -26.09 8.35
CA GLY A 40 4.92 -25.48 7.16
C GLY A 40 5.85 -24.55 6.38
N SER A 41 5.34 -24.01 5.26
CA SER A 41 6.00 -22.99 4.46
C SER A 41 5.55 -21.59 4.90
N PHE A 42 6.46 -20.62 4.93
CA PHE A 42 6.10 -19.21 5.04
C PHE A 42 5.56 -18.70 3.70
N LYS A 43 4.31 -18.26 3.66
CA LYS A 43 3.63 -17.80 2.45
C LYS A 43 3.59 -16.27 2.41
N ILE A 44 3.99 -15.71 1.28
CA ILE A 44 3.91 -14.27 0.99
C ILE A 44 2.93 -14.08 -0.16
N ALA A 45 1.91 -13.25 0.03
CA ALA A 45 1.05 -12.78 -1.05
C ALA A 45 1.54 -11.40 -1.55
N LEU A 46 1.56 -11.22 -2.85
CA LEU A 46 2.00 -9.99 -3.51
C LEU A 46 0.82 -9.41 -4.30
N PHE A 47 0.49 -8.15 -4.02
CA PHE A 47 -0.50 -7.37 -4.77
C PHE A 47 0.19 -6.17 -5.41
N ALA A 48 -0.12 -5.88 -6.66
CA ALA A 48 0.48 -4.80 -7.44
C ALA A 48 -0.59 -4.19 -8.35
N ASP A 49 -0.41 -2.93 -8.73
CA ASP A 49 -1.21 -2.26 -9.76
C ASP A 49 -2.72 -2.36 -9.48
N LEU A 50 -3.11 -2.14 -8.22
CA LEU A 50 -4.51 -2.21 -7.79
C LEU A 50 -5.31 -0.98 -8.24
N HIS A 51 -4.64 0.17 -8.37
CA HIS A 51 -5.18 1.40 -8.93
C HIS A 51 -6.46 1.94 -8.29
N TYR A 52 -6.64 1.73 -6.98
CA TYR A 52 -7.86 2.17 -6.28
C TYR A 52 -8.18 3.64 -6.53
N GLY A 53 -9.45 3.89 -6.88
CA GLY A 53 -9.95 5.23 -7.20
C GLY A 53 -9.64 5.74 -8.61
N GLU A 54 -9.16 4.88 -9.51
CA GLU A 54 -9.15 5.16 -10.94
C GLU A 54 -10.56 5.45 -11.46
N ASN A 55 -10.73 6.53 -12.25
CA ASN A 55 -12.02 6.93 -12.83
C ASN A 55 -13.20 6.92 -11.84
N ALA A 56 -12.96 7.30 -10.58
CA ALA A 56 -13.94 7.19 -9.48
C ALA A 56 -15.19 8.06 -9.65
N TRP A 57 -15.19 9.00 -10.60
CA TRP A 57 -16.36 9.81 -10.99
C TRP A 57 -17.29 9.10 -11.99
N THR A 58 -16.95 7.89 -12.44
CA THR A 58 -17.76 7.05 -13.33
C THR A 58 -18.28 5.83 -12.59
N ASP A 59 -19.28 5.14 -13.14
CA ASP A 59 -19.75 3.86 -12.58
C ASP A 59 -18.72 2.72 -12.77
N TRP A 60 -17.77 2.88 -13.69
CA TRP A 60 -16.81 1.82 -14.03
C TRP A 60 -15.72 1.65 -12.96
N GLY A 61 -15.14 2.75 -12.48
CA GLY A 61 -14.02 2.75 -11.52
C GLY A 61 -14.34 2.06 -10.20
N PRO A 62 -15.40 2.47 -9.47
CA PRO A 62 -15.82 1.82 -8.23
C PRO A 62 -16.13 0.33 -8.37
N VAL A 63 -16.57 -0.11 -9.56
CA VAL A 63 -16.78 -1.55 -9.83
C VAL A 63 -15.45 -2.29 -9.93
N GLN A 64 -14.37 -1.65 -10.42
CA GLN A 64 -13.04 -2.26 -10.43
C GLN A 64 -12.47 -2.40 -9.01
N ASP A 65 -12.60 -1.37 -8.17
CA ASP A 65 -12.22 -1.45 -6.74
C ASP A 65 -12.89 -2.67 -6.07
N VAL A 66 -14.21 -2.86 -6.26
CA VAL A 66 -14.96 -4.01 -5.72
C VAL A 66 -14.49 -5.36 -6.30
N ASN A 67 -14.09 -5.39 -7.57
CA ASN A 67 -13.52 -6.61 -8.17
C ASN A 67 -12.16 -6.95 -7.56
N SER A 68 -11.32 -5.95 -7.30
CA SER A 68 -10.03 -6.11 -6.61
C SER A 68 -10.24 -6.60 -5.17
N ASP A 69 -11.21 -6.04 -4.43
CA ASP A 69 -11.59 -6.53 -3.09
C ASP A 69 -11.97 -8.01 -3.11
N ARG A 70 -12.76 -8.43 -4.11
CA ARG A 70 -13.21 -9.81 -4.25
C ARG A 70 -12.05 -10.76 -4.52
N VAL A 71 -11.13 -10.41 -5.42
CA VAL A 71 -9.95 -11.24 -5.75
C VAL A 71 -9.05 -11.34 -4.52
N MET A 72 -8.65 -10.20 -3.95
CA MET A 72 -7.78 -10.18 -2.77
C MET A 72 -8.40 -10.96 -1.61
N SER A 73 -9.67 -10.75 -1.28
CA SER A 73 -10.33 -11.48 -0.20
C SER A 73 -10.36 -12.99 -0.45
N THR A 74 -10.69 -13.40 -1.67
CA THR A 74 -10.75 -14.82 -2.05
C THR A 74 -9.37 -15.49 -1.91
N ASP A 75 -8.33 -14.85 -2.45
CA ASP A 75 -6.97 -15.40 -2.39
C ASP A 75 -6.45 -15.46 -0.96
N LEU A 76 -6.70 -14.42 -0.16
CA LEU A 76 -6.30 -14.40 1.24
C LEU A 76 -7.02 -15.48 2.08
N ASP A 77 -8.29 -15.78 1.78
CA ASP A 77 -9.05 -16.82 2.49
C ASP A 77 -8.63 -18.24 2.12
N ILE A 78 -8.29 -18.46 0.84
CA ILE A 78 -7.88 -19.76 0.31
C ILE A 78 -6.42 -20.05 0.70
N GLU A 79 -5.52 -19.12 0.39
CA GLU A 79 -4.09 -19.35 0.52
C GLU A 79 -3.58 -19.13 1.94
N LYS A 80 -4.24 -18.25 2.71
CA LYS A 80 -3.89 -17.91 4.10
C LYS A 80 -2.40 -17.58 4.24
N PRO A 81 -1.91 -16.53 3.56
CA PRO A 81 -0.50 -16.15 3.63
C PRO A 81 -0.14 -15.68 5.04
N ASP A 82 1.15 -15.76 5.37
CA ASP A 82 1.69 -15.25 6.64
C ASP A 82 2.04 -13.76 6.56
N PHE A 83 2.20 -13.23 5.34
CA PHE A 83 2.59 -11.86 5.08
C PHE A 83 2.09 -11.37 3.72
N VAL A 84 1.74 -10.09 3.62
CA VAL A 84 1.29 -9.46 2.37
C VAL A 84 2.22 -8.31 1.98
N VAL A 85 2.47 -8.14 0.69
CA VAL A 85 3.22 -7.00 0.17
C VAL A 85 2.41 -6.32 -0.93
N TYR A 86 2.23 -5.01 -0.81
CA TYR A 86 1.73 -4.17 -1.88
C TYR A 86 2.93 -3.56 -2.63
N LEU A 87 3.04 -3.84 -3.92
CA LEU A 87 4.23 -3.57 -4.74
C LEU A 87 4.17 -2.22 -5.49
N GLY A 88 3.22 -1.36 -5.16
CA GLY A 88 3.04 -0.06 -5.78
C GLY A 88 1.82 0.00 -6.71
N ASP A 89 1.50 1.22 -7.11
CA ASP A 89 0.28 1.60 -7.83
C ASP A 89 -0.96 1.03 -7.12
N VAL A 90 -0.98 1.19 -5.78
CA VAL A 90 -2.07 0.77 -4.91
C VAL A 90 -3.28 1.67 -5.12
N ILE A 91 -3.05 2.98 -5.25
CA ILE A 91 -4.06 4.00 -5.56
C ILE A 91 -3.71 4.76 -6.83
N THR A 92 -4.71 5.38 -7.45
CA THR A 92 -4.51 6.29 -8.58
C THR A 92 -4.68 7.73 -8.13
N ALA A 93 -3.64 8.33 -7.52
CA ALA A 93 -3.74 9.63 -6.86
C ALA A 93 -4.26 10.75 -7.78
N ASN A 94 -3.80 10.79 -9.03
CA ASN A 94 -4.24 11.74 -10.05
C ASN A 94 -5.66 11.47 -10.60
N ASN A 95 -6.41 10.52 -10.05
CA ASN A 95 -7.82 10.25 -10.39
C ASN A 95 -8.75 10.32 -9.16
N LEU A 96 -8.21 10.61 -7.98
CA LEU A 96 -9.05 10.68 -6.79
C LEU A 96 -9.93 11.95 -6.82
N PRO A 97 -11.25 11.83 -6.62
CA PRO A 97 -12.19 12.95 -6.77
C PRO A 97 -12.10 13.95 -5.62
N ILE A 98 -11.41 13.56 -4.54
CA ILE A 98 -11.10 14.37 -3.39
C ILE A 98 -9.64 14.16 -3.01
N GLN A 99 -9.07 15.17 -2.37
CA GLN A 99 -7.78 15.10 -1.68
C GLN A 99 -7.85 14.21 -0.43
N ASN A 100 -8.24 12.95 -0.57
CA ASN A 100 -8.27 12.00 0.54
C ASN A 100 -7.79 10.62 0.07
N ALA A 101 -6.50 10.57 -0.28
CA ALA A 101 -5.84 9.32 -0.61
C ALA A 101 -5.90 8.30 0.54
N SER A 102 -5.98 8.75 1.80
CA SER A 102 -6.08 7.84 2.96
C SER A 102 -7.31 6.94 2.86
N LEU A 103 -8.45 7.46 2.39
CA LEU A 103 -9.66 6.66 2.21
C LEU A 103 -9.46 5.51 1.23
N TYR A 104 -8.82 5.77 0.09
CA TYR A 104 -8.60 4.75 -0.93
C TYR A 104 -7.47 3.79 -0.54
N TRP A 105 -6.45 4.29 0.16
CA TRP A 105 -5.41 3.46 0.77
C TRP A 105 -5.98 2.49 1.81
N ASP A 106 -6.86 3.00 2.69
CA ASP A 106 -7.54 2.20 3.72
C ASP A 106 -8.43 1.13 3.08
N LYS A 107 -9.14 1.47 2.00
CA LYS A 107 -9.94 0.50 1.23
C LYS A 107 -9.05 -0.58 0.61
N ALA A 108 -8.04 -0.18 -0.15
CA ALA A 108 -7.14 -1.10 -0.86
C ALA A 108 -6.45 -2.08 0.09
N THR A 109 -6.09 -1.63 1.29
CA THR A 109 -5.44 -2.46 2.32
C THR A 109 -6.42 -3.22 3.21
N SER A 110 -7.73 -2.91 3.17
CA SER A 110 -8.73 -3.49 4.07
C SER A 110 -8.81 -5.01 4.03
N PRO A 111 -8.75 -5.70 2.86
CA PRO A 111 -8.84 -7.17 2.85
C PRO A 111 -7.72 -7.84 3.66
N THR A 112 -6.54 -7.23 3.68
CA THR A 112 -5.40 -7.69 4.47
C THR A 112 -5.56 -7.36 5.95
N ARG A 113 -5.93 -6.12 6.26
CA ARG A 113 -6.04 -5.61 7.63
C ARG A 113 -7.15 -6.29 8.42
N GLU A 114 -8.30 -6.52 7.79
CA GLU A 114 -9.45 -7.21 8.41
C GLU A 114 -9.12 -8.66 8.81
N ARG A 115 -8.15 -9.28 8.15
CA ARG A 115 -7.64 -10.62 8.48
C ARG A 115 -6.51 -10.61 9.52
N GLY A 116 -6.11 -9.43 10.00
CA GLY A 116 -5.02 -9.28 10.95
C GLY A 116 -3.65 -9.69 10.38
N LEU A 117 -3.50 -9.67 9.06
CA LEU A 117 -2.26 -10.07 8.40
C LEU A 117 -1.24 -8.93 8.43
N PRO A 118 0.02 -9.19 8.82
CA PRO A 118 1.06 -8.18 8.70
C PRO A 118 1.34 -7.90 7.23
N PHE A 119 1.66 -6.64 6.91
CA PHE A 119 1.90 -6.23 5.52
C PHE A 119 2.96 -5.15 5.38
N SER A 120 3.50 -5.01 4.17
CA SER A 120 4.35 -3.89 3.78
C SER A 120 3.91 -3.30 2.45
N THR A 121 4.21 -2.04 2.23
CA THR A 121 3.86 -1.32 1.01
C THR A 121 5.09 -0.62 0.42
N VAL A 122 5.25 -0.70 -0.89
CA VAL A 122 6.10 0.24 -1.63
C VAL A 122 5.22 1.05 -2.55
N PHE A 123 5.70 2.20 -2.98
CA PHE A 123 4.92 3.11 -3.81
C PHE A 123 5.33 2.99 -5.27
N GLY A 124 4.32 2.98 -6.14
CA GLY A 124 4.48 3.15 -7.57
C GLY A 124 4.35 4.61 -7.98
N ASN A 125 4.32 4.88 -9.28
CA ASN A 125 4.22 6.24 -9.81
C ASN A 125 2.82 6.84 -9.65
N HIS A 126 1.77 6.04 -9.62
CA HIS A 126 0.39 6.51 -9.40
C HIS A 126 0.11 6.85 -7.94
N ASP A 127 0.78 6.17 -7.00
CA ASP A 127 0.70 6.50 -5.57
C ASP A 127 1.31 7.88 -5.25
N ASP A 128 2.23 8.36 -6.10
CA ASP A 128 2.92 9.64 -5.96
C ASP A 128 2.56 10.67 -7.03
N ALA A 129 1.55 10.36 -7.85
CA ALA A 129 1.10 11.32 -8.83
C ALA A 129 0.49 12.54 -8.12
N PRO A 130 0.69 13.77 -8.64
CA PRO A 130 -0.02 14.92 -8.11
C PRO A 130 -1.52 14.68 -8.25
N PHE A 131 -2.30 15.14 -7.27
CA PHE A 131 -3.74 15.12 -7.43
C PHE A 131 -4.15 16.07 -8.57
N GLU A 132 -5.03 15.59 -9.44
CA GLU A 132 -5.56 16.33 -10.58
C GLU A 132 -7.08 16.35 -10.49
N TRP A 133 -7.70 17.46 -10.91
CA TRP A 133 -9.16 17.56 -11.09
C TRP A 133 -9.46 18.37 -12.36
N PRO A 134 -9.33 17.76 -13.55
CA PRO A 134 -9.79 18.34 -14.80
C PRO A 134 -11.23 18.85 -14.68
N SER A 135 -11.51 20.00 -15.29
CA SER A 135 -12.86 20.60 -15.30
C SER A 135 -13.92 19.65 -15.84
N ASP A 136 -13.55 18.76 -16.76
CA ASP A 136 -14.44 17.85 -17.46
C ASP A 136 -14.98 16.72 -16.56
N TRP A 137 -14.38 16.51 -15.37
CA TRP A 137 -14.93 15.62 -14.35
C TRP A 137 -16.19 16.20 -13.69
N PHE A 138 -16.36 17.52 -13.75
CA PHE A 138 -17.46 18.23 -13.13
C PHE A 138 -18.44 18.66 -14.22
N SER A 139 -19.65 18.09 -14.18
CA SER A 139 -20.68 18.34 -15.20
C SER A 139 -21.04 19.84 -15.33
N PRO A 140 -21.68 20.27 -16.44
CA PRO A 140 -22.15 21.66 -16.63
C PRO A 140 -23.10 22.18 -15.55
N SER A 141 -23.67 21.28 -14.73
CA SER A 141 -24.52 21.57 -13.58
C SER A 141 -23.80 22.28 -12.43
N GLY A 142 -22.47 22.40 -12.51
CA GLY A 142 -21.61 22.95 -11.47
C GLY A 142 -21.06 21.90 -10.53
N LEU A 143 -20.00 22.28 -9.82
CA LEU A 143 -19.43 21.50 -8.72
C LEU A 143 -20.54 21.20 -7.69
N PRO A 144 -20.72 19.93 -7.23
CA PRO A 144 -21.55 19.66 -6.08
C PRO A 144 -21.15 20.56 -4.91
N GLU A 145 -22.12 21.02 -4.11
CA GLU A 145 -21.85 21.87 -2.95
C GLU A 145 -20.78 21.21 -2.07
N ILE A 146 -19.61 21.82 -2.01
CA ILE A 146 -18.48 21.32 -1.23
C ILE A 146 -18.83 21.53 0.24
N ARG A 147 -19.30 20.48 0.91
CA ARG A 147 -19.52 20.48 2.36
C ARG A 147 -18.21 20.25 3.09
N CYS A 148 -17.63 21.31 3.63
CA CYS A 148 -16.39 21.24 4.38
C CYS A 148 -16.63 20.99 5.88
N PRO A 149 -15.95 20.00 6.48
CA PRO A 149 -15.89 19.87 7.93
C PRO A 149 -15.30 21.15 8.58
N PRO A 150 -15.73 21.52 9.80
CA PRO A 150 -15.33 22.78 10.45
C PRO A 150 -13.81 22.98 10.56
N ASP A 151 -13.06 21.89 10.65
CA ASP A 151 -11.61 21.88 10.87
C ASP A 151 -10.78 22.28 9.63
N ILE A 152 -11.43 22.50 8.49
CA ILE A 152 -10.80 22.65 7.17
C ILE A 152 -11.17 24.01 6.49
N LEU A 153 -11.93 24.86 7.19
CA LEU A 153 -12.34 26.17 6.71
C LEU A 153 -11.19 27.20 6.80
N ARG A 154 -10.88 27.86 5.69
CA ARG A 154 -10.06 29.09 5.69
C ARG A 154 -10.84 30.21 6.37
N ARG A 155 -10.12 31.21 6.91
CA ARG A 155 -10.73 32.46 7.41
C ARG A 155 -11.48 33.25 6.33
N ASP A 156 -11.24 32.98 5.05
CA ASP A 156 -11.90 33.62 3.90
C ASP A 156 -13.13 32.86 3.39
N GLY A 157 -13.54 31.76 4.05
CA GLY A 157 -14.70 30.96 3.64
C GLY A 157 -14.42 29.92 2.54
N GLY A 158 -13.18 29.86 2.03
CA GLY A 158 -12.73 28.79 1.14
C GLY A 158 -12.41 27.49 1.89
N CYS A 159 -12.62 26.36 1.24
CA CYS A 159 -12.17 25.07 1.75
C CYS A 159 -10.67 24.89 1.54
N VAL A 160 -9.92 24.53 2.58
CA VAL A 160 -8.55 24.02 2.42
C VAL A 160 -8.63 22.54 2.08
N PHE A 161 -8.76 22.18 0.80
CA PHE A 161 -8.45 20.79 0.45
C PHE A 161 -6.97 20.56 0.79
N ARG A 162 -6.74 19.79 1.86
CA ARG A 162 -5.42 19.40 2.33
C ARG A 162 -5.36 17.90 2.18
N GLY A 163 -4.85 17.48 1.03
CA GLY A 163 -4.66 16.08 0.71
C GLY A 163 -3.68 15.42 1.62
N THR A 164 -3.95 14.15 1.91
CA THR A 164 -2.90 13.27 2.41
C THR A 164 -1.93 13.06 1.25
N ILE A 165 -0.83 13.82 1.25
CA ILE A 165 0.26 13.63 0.28
C ILE A 165 0.96 12.29 0.53
N ARG A 166 1.70 11.78 -0.46
CA ARG A 166 2.47 10.52 -0.39
C ARG A 166 3.05 10.24 0.98
N THR A 167 3.76 11.20 1.54
CA THR A 167 4.45 10.94 2.80
C THR A 167 3.54 10.91 3.99
N GLN A 168 2.47 11.68 3.97
CA GLN A 168 1.49 11.63 5.05
C GLN A 168 0.76 10.28 5.01
N LEU A 169 0.60 9.65 3.84
CA LEU A 169 0.09 8.28 3.72
C LEU A 169 1.08 7.30 4.35
N MET A 170 2.35 7.33 3.92
CA MET A 170 3.38 6.41 4.43
C MET A 170 3.66 6.60 5.93
N VAL A 171 3.78 7.85 6.40
CA VAL A 171 3.92 8.19 7.83
C VAL A 171 2.67 7.77 8.59
N GLY A 172 1.49 7.87 7.97
CA GLY A 172 0.23 7.38 8.52
C GLY A 172 0.25 5.87 8.70
N GLU A 173 0.57 5.12 7.65
CA GLU A 173 0.65 3.65 7.68
C GLU A 173 1.69 3.17 8.69
N ILE A 174 2.95 3.62 8.56
CA ILE A 174 4.08 3.17 9.39
C ILE A 174 3.83 3.44 10.88
N ASN A 175 3.25 4.60 11.23
CA ASN A 175 3.12 5.00 12.63
C ASN A 175 1.78 4.63 13.27
N ARG A 176 0.73 4.40 12.46
CA ARG A 176 -0.64 4.23 12.98
C ARG A 176 -1.19 2.84 12.74
N ASP A 177 -0.64 2.07 11.79
CA ASP A 177 -1.08 0.70 11.56
C ASP A 177 -0.12 -0.30 12.26
N PRO A 178 -0.58 -1.00 13.32
CA PRO A 178 0.25 -1.97 14.04
C PRO A 178 0.60 -3.22 13.21
N LEU A 179 -0.14 -3.50 12.13
CA LEU A 179 0.12 -4.59 11.20
C LEU A 179 1.16 -4.21 10.14
N SER A 180 1.38 -2.91 9.91
CA SER A 180 2.40 -2.47 8.97
C SER A 180 3.80 -2.86 9.46
N ARG A 181 4.56 -3.44 8.53
CA ARG A 181 5.99 -3.69 8.60
C ARG A 181 6.73 -2.72 7.70
N SER A 182 6.07 -1.67 7.21
CA SER A 182 6.70 -0.67 6.37
C SER A 182 7.78 0.12 7.11
N ARG A 183 8.91 0.41 6.47
CA ARG A 183 10.04 1.15 7.05
C ARG A 183 10.81 1.98 6.04
N ALA A 184 10.97 3.26 6.33
CA ALA A 184 11.87 4.13 5.60
C ALA A 184 13.26 3.48 5.41
N GLY A 185 13.77 3.51 4.18
CA GLY A 185 15.11 3.03 3.88
C GLY A 185 16.20 3.93 4.46
N PRO A 186 17.48 3.47 4.42
CA PRO A 186 18.63 4.27 4.77
C PRO A 186 18.65 5.59 4.02
N SER A 187 19.07 6.68 4.67
CA SER A 187 19.11 8.02 4.07
C SER A 187 20.00 8.10 2.81
N GLY A 188 21.03 7.26 2.72
CA GLY A 188 21.89 7.17 1.53
C GLY A 188 21.24 6.52 0.31
N LEU A 189 20.09 5.87 0.47
CA LEU A 189 19.30 5.29 -0.62
C LEU A 189 18.08 6.14 -0.97
N TRP A 190 17.91 7.29 -0.31
CA TRP A 190 16.85 8.25 -0.62
C TRP A 190 17.05 8.85 -2.02
N PRO A 191 15.98 9.08 -2.81
CA PRO A 191 14.56 8.86 -2.53
C PRO A 191 14.08 7.42 -2.78
N SER A 192 14.95 6.48 -3.11
CA SER A 192 14.58 5.25 -3.80
C SER A 192 14.07 4.09 -2.94
N VAL A 193 13.80 4.23 -1.63
CA VAL A 193 13.40 3.04 -0.84
C VAL A 193 12.44 3.34 0.32
N SER A 194 11.21 2.82 0.20
CA SER A 194 10.21 2.84 1.27
C SER A 194 10.19 1.60 2.18
N ASN A 195 10.85 0.48 1.80
CA ASN A 195 10.88 -0.77 2.58
C ASN A 195 12.17 -1.59 2.44
N TYR A 196 13.26 -1.11 3.07
CA TYR A 196 14.59 -1.60 2.75
C TYR A 196 14.88 -3.06 3.12
N VAL A 197 14.52 -3.52 4.33
CA VAL A 197 14.78 -4.92 4.71
C VAL A 197 13.84 -5.42 5.81
N LEU A 198 13.16 -6.53 5.56
CA LEU A 198 12.46 -7.33 6.57
C LEU A 198 13.19 -8.63 6.84
N ARG A 199 13.34 -8.94 8.13
CA ARG A 199 13.94 -10.18 8.58
C ARG A 199 12.84 -11.18 8.86
N VAL A 200 13.00 -12.37 8.28
CA VAL A 200 12.16 -13.52 8.59
C VAL A 200 12.98 -14.45 9.49
N GLU A 201 12.49 -14.73 10.68
CA GLU A 201 13.17 -15.51 11.71
C GLU A 201 12.43 -16.84 11.98
N SER A 202 13.18 -17.90 12.29
CA SER A 202 12.60 -19.18 12.71
C SER A 202 12.10 -19.12 14.15
N MET A 203 10.93 -19.71 14.41
CA MET A 203 10.41 -19.98 15.77
C MET A 203 10.70 -21.41 16.25
N GLY A 204 11.46 -22.21 15.49
CA GLY A 204 11.73 -23.62 15.79
C GLY A 204 12.88 -23.86 16.76
N ARG A 205 13.57 -25.01 16.62
CA ARG A 205 14.69 -25.43 17.49
C ARG A 205 15.85 -24.42 17.58
N ARG A 206 15.91 -23.43 16.69
CA ARG A 206 16.81 -22.28 16.73
C ARG A 206 15.99 -20.98 16.66
N ALA A 207 15.15 -20.75 17.67
CA ALA A 207 14.35 -19.55 17.80
C ALA A 207 15.24 -18.29 17.66
N GLY A 208 14.83 -17.35 16.80
CA GLY A 208 15.57 -16.10 16.53
C GLY A 208 16.67 -16.21 15.47
N SER A 209 16.84 -17.37 14.83
CA SER A 209 17.72 -17.46 13.65
C SER A 209 17.04 -16.87 12.41
N VAL A 210 17.73 -15.95 11.72
CA VAL A 210 17.23 -15.37 10.46
C VAL A 210 17.30 -16.43 9.36
N VAL A 211 16.17 -16.67 8.69
CA VAL A 211 16.03 -17.62 7.59
C VAL A 211 15.91 -16.94 6.23
N ALA A 212 15.47 -15.68 6.19
CA ALA A 212 15.43 -14.87 4.98
C ALA A 212 15.53 -13.37 5.29
N PHE A 213 16.06 -12.63 4.33
CA PHE A 213 15.98 -11.18 4.25
C PHE A 213 15.15 -10.82 3.02
N LEU A 214 14.07 -10.07 3.21
CA LEU A 214 13.21 -9.59 2.14
C LEU A 214 13.52 -8.11 1.89
N TYR A 215 13.77 -7.75 0.63
CA TYR A 215 14.08 -6.38 0.21
C TYR A 215 12.97 -5.91 -0.73
N PHE A 216 12.26 -4.84 -0.36
CA PHE A 216 11.23 -4.24 -1.20
C PHE A 216 11.67 -2.82 -1.59
N LEU A 217 12.09 -2.69 -2.84
CA LEU A 217 12.67 -1.46 -3.36
C LEU A 217 11.69 -0.86 -4.36
N ASP A 218 11.40 0.43 -4.20
CA ASP A 218 10.76 1.23 -5.25
C ASP A 218 11.83 2.03 -6.00
N SER A 219 11.46 2.76 -7.05
CA SER A 219 12.40 3.62 -7.76
C SER A 219 12.61 4.97 -7.06
N GLY A 220 11.80 5.29 -6.05
CA GLY A 220 11.69 6.62 -5.48
C GLY A 220 11.03 7.63 -6.40
N GLY A 221 10.22 7.16 -7.36
CA GLY A 221 9.49 8.03 -8.27
C GLY A 221 8.59 9.00 -7.49
N GLY A 222 8.94 10.30 -7.58
CA GLY A 222 8.28 11.46 -6.99
C GLY A 222 8.87 11.96 -5.64
N THR A 223 8.37 13.10 -5.16
CA THR A 223 9.06 13.89 -4.11
C THR A 223 8.71 13.44 -2.70
N TYR A 224 9.69 12.90 -1.96
CA TYR A 224 9.60 12.66 -0.52
C TYR A 224 9.77 13.96 0.28
N PRO A 225 9.21 14.09 1.50
CA PRO A 225 9.46 15.23 2.34
C PRO A 225 10.79 15.06 3.05
N ARG A 226 11.31 16.20 3.47
CA ARG A 226 12.53 16.32 4.25
C ARG A 226 12.25 16.15 5.73
#